data_AF-A0A4Q2LQK4-F1
#
_entry.id   AF-A0A4Q2LQK4-F1
#
_cell.length_a   1.000
_cell.length_b   1.000
_cell.length_c   1.000
_cell.angle_alpha   90.00
_cell.angle_beta   90.00
_cell.angle_gamma   90.00
#
_symmetry.space_group_name_H-M   'P 1'
#
loop_
_entity.id
_entity.type
_entity.pdbx_description
1 polymer ?
#
loop_
_entity_poly.entity_id
_entity_poly.type
_entity_poly.pdbx_seq_one_letter_code
_entity_poly.pdbx_strand_id
1 'polypeptide(L)'
;MSDNRPDCSPEIGAYLQRIGYFGPLDGSAEVLAELQERHLHTVPYENLDILQGTPISLKIPDLYNKIVLHRRGGYCFELNALFGWLLHELGYGPITDYVARFWRDATTDIPKRRHQVLKVTVGNETYLCDVGVGGIVPRRPLLLVEGLEQPQGEECYRLEQSEYGWMLCERKRNQWSWLYSFTEERQLQDDFVMTSFWCEHASDSIFNKHPIVALRTKEGRKTLDGSEFRTFSNAGVHCYVPESTEAYRDALKQYFDLELDDLQGIFKNG
;
A
#
# COMPACT_ATOMS: atom_id res chain seq x y z
N MET A 1 20.25 -15.31 23.66
CA MET A 1 19.73 -16.36 22.75
C MET A 1 20.23 -15.98 21.37
N SER A 2 21.05 -16.83 20.76
CA SER A 2 21.72 -16.54 19.50
C SER A 2 20.69 -16.43 18.37
N ASP A 3 20.68 -15.26 17.74
CA ASP A 3 19.86 -14.89 16.60
C ASP A 3 20.31 -15.70 15.38
N ASN A 4 19.62 -16.81 15.13
CA ASN A 4 19.93 -17.73 14.04
C ASN A 4 19.13 -17.34 12.78
N ARG A 5 19.12 -16.04 12.46
CA ARG A 5 18.60 -15.56 11.18
C ARG A 5 19.61 -15.96 10.10
N PRO A 6 19.19 -16.44 8.92
CA PRO A 6 20.07 -16.45 7.75
C PRO A 6 20.65 -15.03 7.59
N ASP A 7 21.91 -14.91 7.18
CA ASP A 7 22.63 -13.63 7.00
C ASP A 7 21.89 -12.70 6.03
N CYS A 8 20.83 -12.06 6.51
CA CYS A 8 20.11 -11.03 5.81
C CYS A 8 20.96 -9.77 5.91
N SER A 9 21.03 -8.99 4.84
CA SER A 9 21.71 -7.70 4.90
C SER A 9 21.11 -6.83 6.02
N PRO A 10 21.88 -5.89 6.60
CA PRO A 10 21.36 -4.95 7.59
C PRO A 10 20.08 -4.23 7.15
N GLU A 11 19.96 -3.94 5.86
CA GLU A 11 18.80 -3.28 5.25
C GLU A 11 17.56 -4.17 5.28
N ILE A 12 17.67 -5.45 4.92
CA ILE A 12 16.58 -6.42 5.03
C ILE A 12 16.16 -6.56 6.49
N GLY A 13 17.13 -6.68 7.40
CA GLY A 13 16.89 -6.78 8.84
C GLY A 13 16.10 -5.57 9.39
N ALA A 14 16.47 -4.36 8.98
CA ALA A 14 15.78 -3.13 9.36
C ALA A 14 14.36 -3.04 8.80
N TYR A 15 14.13 -3.48 7.55
CA TYR A 15 12.78 -3.56 6.99
C TYR A 15 11.93 -4.56 7.77
N LEU A 16 12.40 -5.78 7.98
CA LEU A 16 11.66 -6.80 8.73
C LEU A 16 11.31 -6.29 10.14
N GLN A 17 12.22 -5.54 10.79
CA GLN A 17 11.94 -4.84 12.04
C GLN A 17 10.88 -3.75 11.88
N ARG A 18 10.93 -2.93 10.81
CA ARG A 18 9.94 -1.88 10.51
C ARG A 18 8.52 -2.43 10.41
N ILE A 19 8.37 -3.65 9.86
CA ILE A 19 7.07 -4.33 9.75
C ILE A 19 6.76 -5.30 10.90
N GLY A 20 7.68 -5.45 11.86
CA GLY A 20 7.51 -6.34 13.01
C GLY A 20 7.44 -7.82 12.64
N TYR A 21 8.20 -8.24 11.63
CA TYR A 21 8.38 -9.64 11.23
C TYR A 21 9.65 -10.22 11.87
N PHE A 22 9.49 -11.30 12.62
CA PHE A 22 10.58 -12.00 13.33
C PHE A 22 10.55 -13.52 13.10
N GLY A 23 9.77 -13.97 12.12
CA GLY A 23 9.61 -15.38 11.77
C GLY A 23 10.76 -15.92 10.89
N PRO A 24 10.72 -17.21 10.56
CA PRO A 24 11.68 -17.84 9.65
C PRO A 24 11.47 -17.37 8.20
N LEU A 25 12.56 -17.20 7.46
CA LEU A 25 12.53 -16.81 6.04
C LEU A 25 12.80 -18.05 5.16
N ASP A 26 11.76 -18.83 4.90
CA ASP A 26 11.85 -20.10 4.15
C ASP A 26 11.42 -20.00 2.67
N GLY A 27 11.03 -18.80 2.21
CA GLY A 27 10.59 -18.54 0.84
C GLY A 27 9.20 -19.11 0.51
N SER A 28 8.42 -19.52 1.51
CA SER A 28 7.08 -20.08 1.31
C SER A 28 6.01 -19.00 1.04
N ALA A 29 4.89 -19.44 0.46
CA ALA A 29 3.73 -18.57 0.26
C ALA A 29 3.11 -18.09 1.59
N GLU A 30 3.26 -18.86 2.68
CA GLU A 30 2.81 -18.43 4.01
C GLU A 30 3.66 -17.26 4.53
N VAL A 31 4.99 -17.33 4.37
CA VAL A 31 5.87 -16.20 4.73
C VAL A 31 5.59 -14.98 3.86
N LEU A 32 5.36 -15.15 2.55
CA LEU A 32 4.93 -14.06 1.67
C LEU A 32 3.63 -13.40 2.18
N ALA A 33 2.66 -14.22 2.61
CA ALA A 33 1.40 -13.74 3.17
C ALA A 33 1.59 -12.97 4.48
N GLU A 34 2.42 -13.48 5.39
CA GLU A 34 2.75 -12.79 6.63
C GLU A 34 3.47 -11.46 6.38
N LEU A 35 4.41 -11.41 5.42
CA LEU A 35 5.13 -10.18 5.07
C LEU A 35 4.17 -9.08 4.56
N GLN A 36 3.27 -9.42 3.64
CA GLN A 36 2.27 -8.46 3.12
C GLN A 36 1.33 -7.99 4.25
N GLU A 37 0.80 -8.93 5.04
CA GLU A 37 -0.12 -8.62 6.13
C GLU A 37 0.53 -7.70 7.18
N ARG A 38 1.79 -7.96 7.52
CA ARG A 38 2.58 -7.15 8.45
C ARG A 38 2.87 -5.77 7.89
N HIS A 39 3.25 -5.65 6.62
CA HIS A 39 3.47 -4.36 5.97
C HIS A 39 2.21 -3.50 6.04
N LEU A 40 1.05 -4.04 5.62
CA LEU A 40 -0.23 -3.33 5.64
C LEU A 40 -0.66 -2.85 7.05
N HIS A 41 -0.25 -3.57 8.10
CA HIS A 41 -0.58 -3.23 9.48
C HIS A 41 0.36 -2.22 10.15
N THR A 42 1.51 -1.92 9.54
CA THR A 42 2.58 -1.15 10.20
C THR A 42 3.09 0.03 9.39
N VAL A 43 3.03 -0.03 8.06
CA VAL A 43 3.48 1.03 7.16
C VAL A 43 2.23 1.74 6.62
N PRO A 44 2.03 3.03 6.95
CA PRO A 44 0.87 3.75 6.47
C PRO A 44 0.99 4.05 4.98
N TYR A 45 -0.14 4.00 4.29
CA TYR A 45 -0.31 4.71 3.02
C TYR A 45 -0.43 6.20 3.32
N GLU A 46 0.29 7.06 2.60
CA GLU A 46 0.22 8.51 2.77
C GLU A 46 0.70 9.29 1.54
N ASN A 47 0.16 10.51 1.34
CA ASN A 47 0.50 11.42 0.25
C ASN A 47 1.15 12.74 0.74
N LEU A 48 1.76 12.76 1.92
CA LEU A 48 2.10 14.01 2.59
C LEU A 48 3.24 14.76 1.90
N ASP A 49 4.23 14.03 1.37
CA ASP A 49 5.33 14.64 0.59
C ASP A 49 4.79 15.39 -0.64
N ILE A 50 3.78 14.83 -1.33
CA ILE A 50 3.12 15.48 -2.47
C ILE A 50 2.50 16.82 -2.06
N LEU A 51 1.86 16.87 -0.90
CA LEU A 51 1.23 18.09 -0.39
C LEU A 51 2.27 19.13 0.04
N GLN A 52 3.40 18.68 0.58
CA GLN A 52 4.55 19.52 0.95
C GLN A 52 5.35 19.99 -0.27
N GLY A 53 5.08 19.46 -1.46
CA GLY A 53 5.84 19.78 -2.68
C GLY A 53 7.22 19.12 -2.71
N THR A 54 7.45 18.10 -1.88
CA THR A 54 8.64 17.26 -1.91
C THR A 54 8.50 16.27 -3.07
N PRO A 55 9.38 16.32 -4.09
CA PRO A 55 9.30 15.42 -5.23
C PRO A 55 9.45 13.96 -4.81
N ILE A 56 8.60 13.09 -5.35
CA ILE A 56 8.67 11.65 -5.05
C ILE A 56 9.84 11.00 -5.79
N SER A 57 10.72 10.33 -5.03
CA SER A 57 11.76 9.46 -5.60
C SER A 57 11.34 8.00 -5.49
N LEU A 58 11.40 7.27 -6.60
CA LEU A 58 11.13 5.83 -6.64
C LEU A 58 12.42 4.99 -6.50
N LYS A 59 13.59 5.60 -6.30
CA LYS A 59 14.84 4.86 -6.14
C LYS A 59 14.86 4.12 -4.79
N ILE A 60 15.27 2.87 -4.80
CA ILE A 60 15.28 2.01 -3.60
C ILE A 60 15.99 2.64 -2.39
N PRO A 61 17.18 3.27 -2.51
CA PRO A 61 17.83 3.90 -1.35
C PRO A 61 17.01 5.03 -0.71
N ASP A 62 16.31 5.82 -1.54
CA ASP A 62 15.48 6.93 -1.07
C ASP A 62 14.21 6.40 -0.37
N LEU A 63 13.58 5.39 -0.99
CA LEU A 63 12.41 4.70 -0.42
C LEU A 63 12.74 4.02 0.91
N TYR A 64 13.87 3.30 0.98
CA TYR A 64 14.35 2.66 2.19
C TYR A 64 14.60 3.68 3.29
N ASN A 65 15.29 4.78 2.98
CA ASN A 65 15.55 5.85 3.94
C ASN A 65 14.23 6.44 4.48
N LYS A 66 13.26 6.73 3.60
CA LYS A 66 11.96 7.27 3.98
C LYS A 66 11.13 6.30 4.83
N ILE A 67 10.83 5.13 4.28
CA ILE A 67 9.83 4.21 4.84
C ILE A 67 10.39 3.40 6.02
N VAL A 68 11.65 2.98 5.94
CA VAL A 68 12.28 2.11 6.95
C VAL A 68 12.97 2.94 8.02
N LEU A 69 13.93 3.79 7.64
CA LEU A 69 14.75 4.52 8.62
C LEU A 69 13.99 5.66 9.30
N HIS A 70 13.27 6.48 8.52
CA HIS A 70 12.46 7.59 9.05
C HIS A 70 11.03 7.16 9.43
N ARG A 71 10.72 5.86 9.31
CA ARG A 71 9.42 5.26 9.65
C ARG A 71 8.20 5.90 8.98
N ARG A 72 8.40 6.66 7.89
CA ARG A 72 7.32 7.25 7.12
C ARG A 72 6.52 6.19 6.38
N GLY A 73 5.42 6.63 5.76
CA GLY A 73 4.70 5.84 4.79
C GLY A 73 5.13 6.16 3.38
N GLY A 74 4.24 5.88 2.44
CA GLY A 74 4.31 6.35 1.05
C GLY A 74 2.99 6.04 0.36
N TYR A 75 2.85 6.45 -0.89
CA TYR A 75 1.71 6.02 -1.71
C TYR A 75 2.06 4.78 -2.56
N CYS A 76 1.15 4.37 -3.45
CA CYS A 76 1.20 3.04 -4.08
C CYS A 76 2.53 2.72 -4.77
N PHE A 77 3.13 3.67 -5.48
CA PHE A 77 4.38 3.42 -6.21
C PHE A 77 5.59 3.27 -5.29
N GLU A 78 5.60 4.00 -4.17
CA GLU A 78 6.68 3.93 -3.18
C GLU A 78 6.61 2.60 -2.41
N LEU A 79 5.41 2.25 -1.94
CA LEU A 79 5.19 1.07 -1.11
C LEU A 79 5.42 -0.23 -1.90
N ASN A 80 4.83 -0.34 -3.10
CA ASN A 80 4.97 -1.56 -3.90
C ASN A 80 6.39 -1.70 -4.51
N ALA A 81 7.07 -0.61 -4.87
CA ALA A 81 8.46 -0.70 -5.31
C ALA A 81 9.39 -1.20 -4.18
N LEU A 82 9.24 -0.65 -2.97
CA LEU A 82 10.08 -1.04 -1.85
C LEU A 82 9.74 -2.46 -1.35
N PHE A 83 8.47 -2.84 -1.35
CA PHE A 83 8.05 -4.21 -1.02
C PHE A 83 8.54 -5.22 -2.06
N GLY A 84 8.44 -4.91 -3.36
CA GLY A 84 8.99 -5.74 -4.43
C GLY A 84 10.50 -5.93 -4.30
N TRP A 85 11.24 -4.88 -3.92
CA TRP A 85 12.66 -4.99 -3.58
C TRP A 85 12.92 -5.94 -2.41
N LEU A 86 12.19 -5.80 -1.30
CA LEU A 86 12.32 -6.71 -0.16
C LEU A 86 12.10 -8.17 -0.59
N LEU A 87 11.03 -8.43 -1.35
CA LEU A 87 10.70 -9.78 -1.82
C LEU A 87 11.82 -10.36 -2.71
N HIS A 88 12.37 -9.54 -3.62
CA HIS A 88 13.50 -9.94 -4.45
C HIS A 88 14.72 -10.33 -3.60
N GLU A 89 15.09 -9.50 -2.62
CA GLU A 89 16.24 -9.77 -1.74
C GLU A 89 16.04 -11.01 -0.85
N LEU A 90 14.79 -11.34 -0.54
CA LEU A 90 14.43 -12.58 0.17
C LEU A 90 14.38 -13.81 -0.75
N GLY A 91 14.68 -13.66 -2.04
CA GLY A 91 14.72 -14.75 -3.01
C GLY A 91 13.38 -15.14 -3.61
N TYR A 92 12.31 -14.36 -3.39
CA TYR A 92 11.04 -14.58 -4.10
C TYR A 92 11.18 -14.21 -5.57
N GLY A 93 10.50 -14.95 -6.43
CA GLY A 93 10.30 -14.55 -7.82
C GLY A 93 10.15 -15.71 -8.80
N PRO A 94 9.97 -15.40 -10.10
CA PRO A 94 10.02 -14.06 -10.70
C PRO A 94 9.02 -13.04 -10.13
N ILE A 95 9.46 -11.78 -10.02
CA ILE A 95 8.63 -10.64 -9.63
C ILE A 95 8.42 -9.74 -10.86
N THR A 96 7.19 -9.31 -11.11
CA THR A 96 6.85 -8.42 -12.23
C THR A 96 5.90 -7.33 -11.78
N ASP A 97 6.29 -6.07 -12.04
CA ASP A 97 5.45 -4.92 -11.81
C ASP A 97 4.43 -4.72 -12.93
N TYR A 98 3.19 -4.42 -12.54
CA TYR A 98 2.12 -4.03 -13.45
C TYR A 98 1.52 -2.68 -13.07
N VAL A 99 0.97 -2.00 -14.07
CA VAL A 99 0.17 -0.80 -13.86
C VAL A 99 -1.32 -1.14 -13.90
N ALA A 100 -2.05 -0.63 -12.91
CA ALA A 100 -3.45 -0.89 -12.69
C ALA A 100 -4.31 0.39 -12.82
N ARG A 101 -5.57 0.20 -13.24
CA ARG A 101 -6.64 1.18 -13.18
C ARG A 101 -7.44 0.95 -11.90
N PHE A 102 -7.63 1.99 -11.08
CA PHE A 102 -8.35 1.87 -9.81
C PHE A 102 -9.84 2.20 -10.03
N TRP A 103 -10.71 1.19 -9.95
CA TRP A 103 -12.15 1.27 -10.25
C TRP A 103 -12.99 1.66 -9.05
N ARG A 104 -12.56 1.26 -7.85
CA ARG A 104 -13.28 1.62 -6.63
C ARG A 104 -13.39 3.14 -6.52
N ASP A 105 -14.61 3.62 -6.33
CA ASP A 105 -14.97 5.04 -6.19
C ASP A 105 -14.56 5.92 -7.40
N ALA A 106 -14.33 5.31 -8.57
CA ALA A 106 -14.02 6.04 -9.79
C ALA A 106 -15.22 6.91 -10.22
N THR A 107 -14.95 8.18 -10.52
CA THR A 107 -15.94 9.16 -10.98
C THR A 107 -16.02 9.28 -12.51
N THR A 108 -15.19 8.50 -13.21
CA THR A 108 -15.09 8.46 -14.68
C THR A 108 -15.41 7.07 -15.19
N ASP A 109 -15.94 6.96 -16.40
CA ASP A 109 -16.26 5.67 -17.03
C ASP A 109 -15.08 4.71 -17.07
N ILE A 110 -13.88 5.21 -17.40
CA ILE A 110 -12.64 4.42 -17.42
C ILE A 110 -11.56 5.14 -16.61
N PRO A 111 -11.16 4.59 -15.44
CA PRO A 111 -10.15 5.22 -14.61
C PRO A 111 -8.76 5.17 -15.24
N LYS A 112 -7.92 6.15 -14.88
CA LYS A 112 -6.52 6.23 -15.33
C LYS A 112 -5.68 5.07 -14.76
N ARG A 113 -4.64 4.67 -15.48
CA ARG A 113 -3.61 3.71 -15.03
C ARG A 113 -2.67 4.42 -14.04
N ARG A 114 -2.94 4.29 -12.73
CA ARG A 114 -2.26 5.07 -11.67
C ARG A 114 -2.05 4.31 -10.38
N HIS A 115 -1.98 2.99 -10.47
CA HIS A 115 -1.71 2.12 -9.34
C HIS A 115 -0.66 1.09 -9.76
N GLN A 116 0.28 0.76 -8.89
CA GLN A 116 1.27 -0.30 -9.12
C GLN A 116 0.81 -1.54 -8.37
N VAL A 117 0.96 -2.71 -8.97
CA VAL A 117 0.75 -4.00 -8.31
C VAL A 117 1.88 -4.96 -8.70
N LEU A 118 2.10 -5.98 -7.87
CA LEU A 118 3.16 -6.96 -8.08
C LEU A 118 2.57 -8.32 -8.42
N LYS A 119 3.14 -8.97 -9.44
CA LYS A 119 3.00 -10.41 -9.65
C LYS A 119 4.22 -11.11 -9.09
N VAL A 120 4.02 -12.07 -8.20
CA VAL A 120 5.10 -12.80 -7.51
C VAL A 120 4.87 -14.30 -7.71
N THR A 121 5.87 -15.00 -8.25
CA THR A 121 5.85 -16.45 -8.35
C THR A 121 6.46 -17.08 -7.10
N VAL A 122 5.78 -18.09 -6.55
CA VAL A 122 6.28 -18.93 -5.45
C VAL A 122 6.05 -20.38 -5.83
N GLY A 123 7.14 -21.14 -6.03
CA GLY A 123 7.05 -22.49 -6.58
C GLY A 123 6.40 -22.48 -7.98
N ASN A 124 5.27 -23.19 -8.12
CA ASN A 124 4.52 -23.28 -9.38
C ASN A 124 3.31 -22.34 -9.43
N GLU A 125 3.11 -21.54 -8.39
CA GLU A 125 1.95 -20.66 -8.25
C GLU A 125 2.34 -19.20 -8.43
N THR A 126 1.36 -18.41 -8.84
CA THR A 126 1.53 -16.98 -9.11
C THR A 126 0.53 -16.21 -8.27
N TYR A 127 1.04 -15.18 -7.60
CA TYR A 127 0.30 -14.38 -6.64
C TYR A 127 0.27 -12.91 -7.06
N LEU A 128 -0.88 -12.28 -6.89
CA LEU A 128 -1.05 -10.83 -6.88
C LEU A 128 -0.74 -10.32 -5.47
N CYS A 129 0.31 -9.51 -5.35
CA CYS A 129 0.71 -8.84 -4.13
C CYS A 129 0.50 -7.33 -4.27
N ASP A 130 0.03 -6.69 -3.19
CA ASP A 130 -0.22 -5.25 -3.16
C ASP A 130 -0.27 -4.73 -1.72
N VAL A 131 0.69 -3.87 -1.38
CA VAL A 131 0.76 -3.16 -0.09
C VAL A 131 0.45 -1.66 -0.25
N GLY A 132 0.11 -1.23 -1.46
CA GLY A 132 0.09 0.18 -1.87
C GLY A 132 -1.29 0.84 -1.88
N VAL A 133 -2.35 0.19 -1.37
CA VAL A 133 -3.71 0.74 -1.44
C VAL A 133 -4.08 1.50 -0.16
N GLY A 134 -4.43 2.79 -0.33
CA GLY A 134 -4.96 3.66 0.73
C GLY A 134 -6.40 3.32 1.16
N GLY A 135 -6.65 2.09 1.60
CA GLY A 135 -7.97 1.61 1.96
C GLY A 135 -8.01 0.10 2.23
N ILE A 136 -9.20 -0.49 2.15
CA ILE A 136 -9.36 -1.94 2.26
C ILE A 136 -8.82 -2.60 0.97
N VAL A 137 -8.03 -3.65 1.10
CA VAL A 137 -7.34 -4.39 0.02
C VAL A 137 -7.11 -5.84 0.47
N PRO A 138 -6.74 -6.83 -0.37
CA PRO A 138 -6.32 -8.13 0.16
C PRO A 138 -5.19 -8.00 1.20
N ARG A 139 -5.40 -8.54 2.41
CA ARG A 139 -4.38 -8.60 3.48
C ARG A 139 -3.25 -9.53 3.13
N ARG A 140 -3.60 -10.60 2.42
CA ARG A 140 -2.70 -11.64 1.95
C ARG A 140 -2.70 -11.66 0.42
N PRO A 141 -1.60 -12.10 -0.20
CA PRO A 141 -1.52 -12.29 -1.64
C PRO A 141 -2.68 -13.15 -2.15
N LEU A 142 -3.15 -12.85 -3.36
CA LEU A 142 -4.18 -13.64 -4.03
C LEU A 142 -3.57 -14.51 -5.10
N LEU A 143 -3.95 -15.78 -5.16
CA LEU A 143 -3.66 -16.62 -6.32
C LEU A 143 -4.24 -15.97 -7.58
N LEU A 144 -3.43 -15.88 -8.62
CA LEU A 144 -3.80 -15.34 -9.92
C LEU A 144 -4.57 -16.39 -10.74
N VAL A 145 -5.75 -16.77 -10.23
CA VAL A 145 -6.64 -17.79 -10.82
C VAL A 145 -8.03 -17.19 -11.02
N GLU A 146 -8.53 -17.28 -12.25
CA GLU A 146 -9.84 -16.74 -12.61
C GLU A 146 -10.98 -17.43 -11.85
N GLY A 147 -11.90 -16.63 -11.31
CA GLY A 147 -13.11 -17.09 -10.65
C GLY A 147 -12.89 -17.69 -9.25
N LEU A 148 -11.64 -17.85 -8.79
CA LEU A 148 -11.36 -18.39 -7.47
C LEU A 148 -11.74 -17.38 -6.38
N GLU A 149 -12.78 -17.71 -5.60
CA GLU A 149 -13.14 -16.97 -4.39
C GLU A 149 -12.12 -17.23 -3.28
N GLN A 150 -11.47 -16.17 -2.80
CA GLN A 150 -10.38 -16.22 -1.82
C GLN A 150 -10.81 -15.43 -0.57
N PRO A 151 -11.43 -16.08 0.43
CA PRO A 151 -11.85 -15.43 1.67
C PRO A 151 -10.65 -15.05 2.54
N GLN A 152 -10.70 -13.87 3.13
CA GLN A 152 -9.71 -13.34 4.09
C GLN A 152 -10.46 -12.75 5.28
N GLY A 153 -10.89 -13.61 6.20
CA GLY A 153 -11.82 -13.24 7.28
C GLY A 153 -13.23 -12.96 6.73
N GLU A 154 -13.78 -11.79 7.03
CA GLU A 154 -15.11 -11.37 6.54
C GLU A 154 -15.07 -10.84 5.10
N GLU A 155 -13.89 -10.60 4.55
CA GLU A 155 -13.69 -10.13 3.18
C GLU A 155 -13.51 -11.31 2.24
N CYS A 156 -13.89 -11.13 0.98
CA CYS A 156 -13.64 -12.12 -0.06
C CYS A 156 -13.28 -11.42 -1.36
N TYR A 157 -12.30 -11.97 -2.04
CA TYR A 157 -11.75 -11.44 -3.26
C TYR A 157 -11.76 -12.50 -4.34
N ARG A 158 -11.84 -12.08 -5.60
CA ARG A 158 -11.62 -12.96 -6.75
C ARG A 158 -11.09 -12.16 -7.92
N LEU A 159 -10.45 -12.85 -8.86
CA LEU A 159 -9.95 -12.26 -10.09
C LEU A 159 -10.82 -12.74 -11.26
N GLU A 160 -11.14 -11.85 -12.18
CA GLU A 160 -11.93 -12.12 -13.39
C GLU A 160 -11.19 -11.60 -14.63
N GLN A 161 -11.41 -12.20 -15.80
CA GLN A 161 -10.96 -11.62 -17.05
C GLN A 161 -11.94 -10.55 -17.55
N SER A 162 -11.41 -9.47 -18.11
CA SER A 162 -12.17 -8.37 -18.69
C SER A 162 -11.43 -7.78 -19.90
N GLU A 163 -12.07 -6.86 -20.63
CA GLU A 163 -11.40 -6.09 -21.68
C GLU A 163 -10.22 -5.23 -21.16
N TYR A 164 -10.17 -4.99 -19.85
CA TYR A 164 -9.10 -4.25 -19.17
C TYR A 164 -8.04 -5.16 -18.52
N GLY A 165 -8.03 -6.44 -18.88
CA GLY A 165 -7.16 -7.48 -18.32
C GLY A 165 -7.79 -8.13 -17.07
N TRP A 166 -6.93 -8.54 -16.13
CA TRP A 166 -7.36 -9.05 -14.84
C TRP A 166 -8.11 -7.97 -14.05
N MET A 167 -9.32 -8.28 -13.62
CA MET A 167 -10.13 -7.45 -12.74
C MET A 167 -10.13 -8.06 -11.35
N LEU A 168 -9.60 -7.35 -10.36
CA LEU A 168 -9.77 -7.72 -8.97
C LEU A 168 -11.15 -7.26 -8.49
N CYS A 169 -11.97 -8.21 -8.06
CA CYS A 169 -13.27 -7.99 -7.47
C CYS A 169 -13.21 -8.18 -5.95
N GLU A 170 -13.97 -7.36 -5.23
CA GLU A 170 -14.18 -7.48 -3.78
C GLU A 170 -15.67 -7.71 -3.47
N ARG A 171 -15.96 -8.50 -2.44
CA ARG A 171 -17.33 -8.74 -1.97
C ARG A 171 -17.66 -7.86 -0.78
N LYS A 172 -18.63 -6.95 -0.95
CA LYS A 172 -19.19 -6.09 0.11
C LYS A 172 -20.69 -6.30 0.20
N ARG A 173 -21.23 -6.56 1.40
CA ARG A 173 -22.68 -6.78 1.63
C ARG A 173 -23.29 -7.80 0.66
N ASN A 174 -22.58 -8.91 0.42
CA ASN A 174 -22.93 -9.97 -0.52
C ASN A 174 -23.05 -9.55 -2.00
N GLN A 175 -22.48 -8.40 -2.37
CA GLN A 175 -22.39 -7.94 -3.75
C GLN A 175 -20.92 -7.82 -4.16
N TRP A 176 -20.62 -8.28 -5.36
CA TRP A 176 -19.30 -8.12 -5.97
C TRP A 176 -19.19 -6.74 -6.61
N SER A 177 -18.07 -6.07 -6.36
CA SER A 177 -17.72 -4.80 -6.97
C SER A 177 -16.27 -4.81 -7.46
N TRP A 178 -15.97 -4.04 -8.49
CA TRP A 178 -14.63 -3.91 -9.04
C TRP A 178 -13.74 -3.05 -8.14
N LEU A 179 -12.53 -3.54 -7.88
CA LEU A 179 -11.51 -2.84 -7.11
C LEU A 179 -10.53 -2.11 -8.03
N TYR A 180 -9.74 -2.87 -8.79
CA TYR A 180 -8.80 -2.38 -9.78
C TYR A 180 -8.61 -3.43 -10.88
N SER A 181 -8.12 -3.01 -12.05
CA SER A 181 -7.75 -3.93 -13.13
C SER A 181 -6.33 -3.68 -13.64
N PHE A 182 -5.68 -4.70 -14.18
CA PHE A 182 -4.34 -4.60 -14.75
C PHE A 182 -4.14 -5.56 -15.93
N THR A 183 -3.24 -5.18 -16.83
CA THR A 183 -2.78 -6.01 -17.95
C THR A 183 -1.40 -6.59 -17.63
N GLU A 184 -1.07 -7.76 -18.18
CA GLU A 184 0.22 -8.43 -17.93
C GLU A 184 1.40 -7.85 -18.73
N GLU A 185 1.39 -6.55 -18.95
CA GLU A 185 2.51 -5.82 -19.56
C GLU A 185 3.49 -5.41 -18.46
N ARG A 186 4.66 -6.05 -18.42
CA ARG A 186 5.72 -5.70 -17.48
C ARG A 186 6.04 -4.21 -17.56
N GLN A 187 6.01 -3.55 -16.41
CA GLN A 187 6.49 -2.18 -16.25
C GLN A 187 7.91 -2.19 -15.67
N LEU A 188 8.66 -1.14 -15.98
CA LEU A 188 9.92 -0.81 -15.34
C LEU A 188 9.69 0.31 -14.33
N GLN A 189 10.62 0.47 -13.39
CA GLN A 189 10.54 1.53 -12.38
C GLN A 189 10.41 2.92 -13.01
N ASP A 190 11.08 3.16 -14.13
CA ASP A 190 11.03 4.42 -14.87
C ASP A 190 9.66 4.72 -15.48
N ASP A 191 8.85 3.70 -15.82
CA ASP A 191 7.50 3.88 -16.36
C ASP A 191 6.55 4.50 -15.31
N PHE A 192 6.79 4.19 -14.03
CA PHE A 192 6.04 4.75 -12.92
C PHE A 192 6.40 6.20 -12.63
N VAL A 193 7.56 6.70 -13.05
CA VAL A 193 7.95 8.11 -12.87
C VAL A 193 6.97 9.05 -13.59
N MET A 194 6.59 8.72 -14.83
CA MET A 194 5.60 9.52 -15.58
C MET A 194 4.24 9.54 -14.89
N THR A 195 3.82 8.38 -14.38
CA THR A 195 2.53 8.22 -13.71
C THR A 195 2.52 8.93 -12.34
N SER A 196 3.64 8.86 -11.61
CA SER A 196 3.90 9.60 -10.37
C SER A 196 3.82 11.10 -10.59
N PHE A 197 4.52 11.60 -11.60
CA PHE A 197 4.53 13.02 -11.93
C PHE A 197 3.12 13.57 -12.19
N TRP A 198 2.28 12.81 -12.90
CA TRP A 198 0.87 13.17 -13.07
C TRP A 198 0.14 13.24 -11.72
N CYS A 199 0.33 12.23 -10.87
CA CYS A 199 -0.27 12.19 -9.53
C CYS A 199 0.17 13.37 -8.65
N GLU A 200 1.42 13.82 -8.79
CA GLU A 200 1.97 14.95 -8.05
C GLU A 200 1.42 16.30 -8.53
N HIS A 201 1.36 16.50 -9.85
CA HIS A 201 1.22 17.84 -10.41
C HIS A 201 -0.10 18.11 -11.16
N ALA A 202 -0.82 17.09 -11.61
CA ALA A 202 -2.02 17.31 -12.41
C ALA A 202 -3.08 18.07 -11.62
N SER A 203 -3.76 19.01 -12.28
CA SER A 203 -4.78 19.86 -11.65
C SER A 203 -6.00 19.06 -11.19
N ASP A 204 -6.28 17.91 -11.80
CA ASP A 204 -7.34 16.96 -11.44
C ASP A 204 -6.85 15.75 -10.62
N SER A 205 -5.57 15.72 -10.21
CA SER A 205 -5.09 14.67 -9.31
C SER A 205 -5.68 14.83 -7.91
N ILE A 206 -6.26 13.76 -7.36
CA ILE A 206 -6.77 13.74 -5.98
C ILE A 206 -5.64 13.82 -4.94
N PHE A 207 -4.44 13.36 -5.30
CA PHE A 207 -3.33 13.20 -4.36
C PHE A 207 -2.66 14.52 -3.96
N ASN A 208 -2.93 15.61 -4.69
CA ASN A 208 -2.39 16.93 -4.36
C ASN A 208 -3.44 17.89 -3.78
N LYS A 209 -4.59 17.37 -3.33
CA LYS A 209 -5.72 18.18 -2.83
C LYS A 209 -5.76 18.28 -1.32
N HIS A 210 -5.70 17.15 -0.64
CA HIS A 210 -5.83 17.06 0.81
C HIS A 210 -5.06 15.85 1.35
N PRO A 211 -4.80 15.81 2.66
CA PRO A 211 -4.19 14.65 3.31
C PRO A 211 -5.04 13.40 3.14
N ILE A 212 -4.41 12.34 2.62
CA ILE A 212 -4.94 10.99 2.49
C ILE A 212 -3.93 10.10 3.20
N VAL A 213 -4.26 9.66 4.41
CA VAL A 213 -3.46 8.67 5.15
C VAL A 213 -4.35 7.49 5.49
N ALA A 214 -3.84 6.28 5.32
CA ALA A 214 -4.56 5.07 5.70
C ALA A 214 -3.60 4.06 6.30
N LEU A 215 -4.06 3.35 7.33
CA LEU A 215 -3.34 2.22 7.91
C LEU A 215 -4.35 1.13 8.18
N ARG A 216 -4.08 -0.07 7.66
CA ARG A 216 -4.92 -1.21 7.98
C ARG A 216 -4.67 -1.67 9.40
N THR A 217 -5.70 -2.14 10.09
CA THR A 217 -5.56 -2.78 11.40
C THR A 217 -6.14 -4.18 11.35
N LYS A 218 -5.88 -4.99 12.38
CA LYS A 218 -6.43 -6.35 12.47
C LYS A 218 -7.96 -6.35 12.45
N GLU A 219 -8.56 -5.35 13.08
CA GLU A 219 -10.02 -5.21 13.25
C GLU A 219 -10.67 -4.24 12.25
N GLY A 220 -9.89 -3.64 11.33
CA GLY A 220 -10.42 -2.67 10.37
C GLY A 220 -9.34 -1.78 9.77
N ARG A 221 -9.46 -0.46 9.97
CA ARG A 221 -8.52 0.53 9.44
C ARG A 221 -8.58 1.85 10.19
N LYS A 222 -7.50 2.63 10.11
CA LYS A 222 -7.46 4.04 10.47
C LYS A 222 -7.29 4.86 9.20
N THR A 223 -7.95 6.00 9.10
CA THR A 223 -7.79 6.92 7.97
C THR A 223 -7.76 8.36 8.42
N LEU A 224 -7.04 9.18 7.68
CA LEU A 224 -7.12 10.63 7.68
C LEU A 224 -7.54 11.06 6.28
N ASP A 225 -8.63 11.82 6.22
CA ASP A 225 -9.19 12.35 5.00
C ASP A 225 -9.45 13.84 5.23
N GLY A 226 -8.59 14.68 4.66
CA GLY A 226 -8.58 16.12 4.98
C GLY A 226 -8.11 16.37 6.41
N SER A 227 -9.04 16.74 7.28
CA SER A 227 -8.81 17.01 8.70
C SER A 227 -9.47 15.98 9.63
N GLU A 228 -10.23 15.03 9.10
CA GLU A 228 -10.96 14.06 9.91
C GLU A 228 -10.21 12.73 10.01
N PHE A 229 -9.89 12.35 11.24
CA PHE A 229 -9.36 11.05 11.59
C PHE A 229 -10.53 10.10 11.85
N ARG A 230 -10.53 8.95 11.21
CA ARG A 230 -11.54 7.90 11.40
C ARG A 230 -10.87 6.60 11.78
N THR A 231 -11.39 5.93 12.82
CA THR A 231 -11.00 4.57 13.20
C THR A 231 -12.18 3.64 12.99
N PHE A 232 -12.02 2.69 12.08
CA PHE A 232 -13.00 1.65 11.76
C PHE A 232 -12.61 0.37 12.52
N SER A 233 -13.54 -0.15 13.32
CA SER A 233 -13.37 -1.38 14.10
C SER A 233 -14.69 -2.14 14.21
N ASN A 234 -14.66 -3.33 14.82
CA ASN A 234 -15.87 -4.09 15.14
C ASN A 234 -16.83 -3.35 16.09
N ALA A 235 -16.34 -2.37 16.87
CA ALA A 235 -17.16 -1.54 17.74
C ALA A 235 -17.87 -0.39 16.99
N GLY A 236 -17.58 -0.21 15.69
CA GLY A 236 -18.09 0.87 14.85
C GLY A 236 -17.00 1.83 14.39
N VAL A 237 -17.42 3.01 13.98
CA VAL A 237 -16.55 4.08 13.46
C VAL A 237 -16.45 5.19 14.49
N HIS A 238 -15.22 5.51 14.91
CA HIS A 238 -14.92 6.68 15.73
C HIS A 238 -14.30 7.77 14.87
N CYS A 239 -14.88 8.98 14.91
CA CYS A 239 -14.38 10.15 14.21
C CYS A 239 -13.75 11.14 15.19
N TYR A 240 -12.67 11.79 14.77
CA TYR A 240 -11.97 12.81 15.53
C TYR A 240 -11.45 13.90 14.59
N VAL A 241 -11.73 15.16 14.89
CA VAL A 241 -11.21 16.32 14.17
C VAL A 241 -10.34 17.12 15.15
N PRO A 242 -9.02 17.20 14.94
CA PRO A 242 -8.15 17.98 15.81
C PRO A 242 -8.50 19.47 15.77
N GLU A 243 -8.49 20.13 16.92
CA GLU A 243 -8.81 21.56 17.07
C GLU A 243 -7.58 22.47 16.92
N SER A 244 -6.37 21.89 16.85
CA SER A 244 -5.12 22.62 16.73
C SER A 244 -4.08 21.84 15.93
N THR A 245 -3.05 22.54 15.45
CA THR A 245 -1.90 21.95 14.75
C THR A 245 -1.13 20.96 15.63
N GLU A 246 -1.03 21.22 16.93
CA GLU A 246 -0.40 20.32 17.89
C GLU A 246 -1.20 19.04 18.06
N ALA A 247 -2.52 19.15 18.27
CA ALA A 247 -3.42 18.01 18.36
C ALA A 247 -3.42 17.18 17.06
N TYR A 248 -3.27 17.82 15.90
CA TYR A 248 -3.13 17.13 14.62
C TYR A 248 -1.82 16.34 14.52
N ARG A 249 -0.69 16.92 14.97
CA ARG A 249 0.60 16.23 15.01
C ARG A 249 0.54 15.03 15.96
N ASP A 250 -0.04 15.22 17.14
CA ASP A 250 -0.21 14.15 18.12
C ASP A 250 -1.10 13.03 17.57
N ALA A 251 -2.17 13.39 16.85
CA ALA A 251 -3.04 12.42 16.18
C ALA A 251 -2.29 11.65 15.09
N LEU A 252 -1.49 12.29 14.25
CA LEU A 252 -0.67 11.58 13.25
C LEU A 252 0.25 10.54 13.90
N LYS A 253 0.95 10.93 14.97
CA LYS A 253 1.82 10.03 15.73
C LYS A 253 1.03 8.90 16.38
N GLN A 254 -0.06 9.21 17.09
CA GLN A 254 -0.87 8.23 17.81
C GLN A 254 -1.55 7.23 16.88
N TYR A 255 -2.15 7.70 15.79
CA TYR A 255 -2.95 6.86 14.91
C TYR A 255 -2.10 6.11 13.87
N PHE A 256 -1.04 6.74 13.36
CA PHE A 256 -0.28 6.22 12.21
C PHE A 256 1.21 6.00 12.46
N ASP A 257 1.74 6.32 13.66
CA ASP A 257 3.18 6.32 13.96
C ASP A 257 3.97 7.26 13.03
N LEU A 258 3.32 8.33 12.56
CA LEU A 258 3.91 9.34 11.69
C LEU A 258 4.36 10.56 12.50
N GLU A 259 5.67 10.81 12.47
CA GLU A 259 6.27 12.03 13.00
C GLU A 259 6.65 12.96 11.84
N LEU A 260 6.18 14.20 11.88
CA LEU A 260 6.48 15.22 10.90
C LEU A 260 7.08 16.43 11.60
N ASP A 261 8.28 16.81 11.18
CA ASP A 261 8.99 17.98 11.70
C ASP A 261 8.22 19.27 11.36
N ASP A 262 7.62 19.33 10.17
CA ASP A 262 6.83 20.45 9.68
C ASP A 262 5.50 19.98 9.06
N LEU A 263 4.46 20.78 9.23
CA LEU A 263 3.13 20.60 8.64
C LEU A 263 2.80 21.65 7.57
N GLN A 264 3.74 22.54 7.21
CA GLN A 264 3.56 23.45 6.07
C GLN A 264 3.19 22.68 4.79
N GLY A 265 2.28 23.23 3.99
CA GLY A 265 1.83 22.64 2.72
C GLY A 265 0.79 21.52 2.86
N ILE A 266 0.67 20.86 4.02
CA ILE A 266 -0.33 19.81 4.27
C ILE A 266 -1.75 20.39 4.28
N PHE A 267 -1.92 21.55 4.91
CA PHE A 267 -3.14 22.35 4.83
C PHE A 267 -2.96 23.38 3.73
N LYS A 268 -3.40 23.08 2.51
CA LYS A 268 -3.58 24.15 1.53
C LYS A 268 -4.68 25.06 2.06
N ASN A 269 -4.34 26.32 2.34
CA ASN A 269 -5.32 27.34 2.71
C ASN A 269 -6.47 27.28 1.70
N GLY A 270 -7.70 27.16 2.21
CA GLY A 270 -8.92 27.19 1.40
C GLY A 270 -9.07 28.47 0.59
#